data_AF-A0A969L0W0-F1
#
_entry.id   AF-A0A969L0W0-F1
#
_cell.length_a   1.000
_cell.length_b   1.000
_cell.length_c   1.000
_cell.angle_alpha   90.00
_cell.angle_beta   90.00
_cell.angle_gamma   90.00
#
_symmetry.space_group_name_H-M   'P 1'
#
loop_
_entity.id
_entity.type
_entity.pdbx_description
1 polymer ?
#
loop_
_entity_poly.entity_id
_entity_poly.type
_entity_poly.pdbx_seq_one_letter_code
_entity_poly.pdbx_strand_id
1 'polypeptide(L)'
;MNWCEREELLEKNPLKRVDSPKNPRLLPKAIPQETMRRLFTAIESHLVGDDLAMRDRALFRLAYDTGARVSELARLQLADLDMEFQEILIRRGKGSKDRKVYFGRKCKLALQAWLEQHPGGVRLFVNVLGNSLTRTGIYQILQKWCAIADIKMTVHQIRHSYATHALRRGIDLGHIQHQLGHSDIATTAIYLSVDDEARRLAHQNKAPGDVI
;
A
#
# COMPACT_ATOMS: atom_id res chain seq x y z
N MET A 1 15.37 -33.69 5.32
CA MET A 1 14.90 -34.64 6.35
C MET A 1 13.49 -35.15 6.09
N ASN A 2 12.48 -34.31 5.85
CA ASN A 2 11.13 -34.77 5.42
C ASN A 2 11.10 -35.49 4.05
N TRP A 3 12.14 -35.30 3.23
CA TRP A 3 12.33 -36.02 1.97
C TRP A 3 12.83 -37.45 2.24
N CYS A 4 13.88 -37.62 3.05
CA CYS A 4 14.40 -38.93 3.44
C CYS A 4 13.38 -39.84 4.18
N GLU A 5 12.49 -39.27 5.00
CA GLU A 5 11.39 -40.04 5.63
C GLU A 5 10.32 -40.45 4.60
N ARG A 6 10.17 -39.69 3.50
CA ARG A 6 9.22 -39.98 2.42
C ARG A 6 9.75 -41.02 1.43
N GLU A 7 11.06 -41.03 1.22
CA GLU A 7 11.77 -42.01 0.40
C GLU A 7 12.17 -43.27 1.22
N GLU A 8 11.62 -43.45 2.43
CA GLU A 8 11.88 -44.58 3.35
C GLU A 8 13.35 -44.80 3.74
N LEU A 9 14.22 -43.84 3.47
CA LEU A 9 15.64 -43.87 3.86
C LEU A 9 15.84 -43.64 5.37
N LEU A 10 14.78 -43.32 6.11
CA LEU A 10 14.76 -43.09 7.56
C LEU A 10 13.41 -43.53 8.15
N GLU A 11 13.41 -44.41 9.16
CA GLU A 11 12.18 -44.91 9.81
C GLU A 11 11.35 -43.82 10.51
N LYS A 12 12.01 -42.83 11.14
CA LYS A 12 11.34 -41.69 11.79
C LYS A 12 12.21 -40.45 11.69
N ASN A 13 11.62 -39.31 11.32
CA ASN A 13 12.34 -38.03 11.28
C ASN A 13 12.67 -37.53 12.70
N PRO A 14 13.95 -37.45 13.11
CA PRO A 14 14.36 -37.02 14.45
C PRO A 14 14.09 -35.52 14.72
N LEU A 15 13.81 -34.72 13.67
CA LEU A 15 13.52 -33.29 13.79
C LEU A 15 12.03 -32.99 14.06
N LYS A 16 11.14 -34.00 14.08
CA LYS A 16 9.70 -33.79 14.35
C LYS A 16 9.39 -33.22 15.74
N ARG A 17 10.32 -33.33 16.69
CA ARG A 17 10.19 -32.82 18.07
C ARG A 17 11.01 -31.55 18.33
N VAL A 18 11.68 -31.02 17.31
CA VAL A 18 12.42 -29.77 17.43
C VAL A 18 11.47 -28.65 16.97
N ASP A 19 10.99 -27.86 17.92
CA ASP A 19 10.27 -26.63 17.59
C ASP A 19 11.15 -25.77 16.70
N SER A 20 10.61 -25.36 15.55
CA SER A 20 11.30 -24.40 14.70
C SER A 20 11.56 -23.14 15.52
N PRO A 21 12.77 -22.55 15.45
CA PRO A 21 13.04 -21.31 16.16
C PRO A 21 11.95 -20.31 15.80
N LYS A 22 11.27 -19.77 16.83
CA LYS A 22 10.26 -18.73 16.65
C LYS A 22 10.96 -17.57 15.97
N ASN A 23 10.84 -17.49 14.65
CA ASN A 23 11.39 -16.39 13.88
C ASN A 23 10.65 -15.17 14.42
N PRO A 24 11.33 -14.22 15.11
CA PRO A 24 10.65 -13.03 15.58
C PRO A 24 10.00 -12.44 14.34
N ARG A 25 8.67 -12.29 14.36
CA ARG A 25 7.92 -11.70 13.26
C ARG A 25 8.35 -10.25 13.19
N LEU A 26 9.48 -10.00 12.55
CA LEU A 26 9.96 -8.67 12.23
C LEU A 26 8.85 -8.06 11.39
N LEU A 27 8.33 -6.93 11.86
CA LEU A 27 7.48 -6.08 11.05
C LEU A 27 8.13 -5.95 9.67
N PRO A 28 7.40 -6.21 8.57
CA PRO A 28 7.91 -5.90 7.25
C PRO A 28 8.41 -4.47 7.30
N LYS A 29 9.71 -4.24 7.07
CA LYS A 29 10.31 -2.91 7.14
C LYS A 29 9.54 -2.00 6.19
N ALA A 30 8.64 -1.19 6.75
CA ALA A 30 7.94 -0.18 5.99
C ALA A 30 8.97 0.71 5.30
N ILE A 31 8.62 1.20 4.11
CA ILE A 31 9.46 2.16 3.41
C ILE A 31 9.58 3.39 4.32
N PRO A 32 10.80 3.89 4.61
CA PRO A 32 10.96 5.13 5.36
C PRO A 32 10.17 6.27 4.70
N GLN A 33 9.56 7.15 5.49
CA GLN A 33 8.82 8.31 4.94
C GLN A 33 9.69 9.14 3.99
N GLU A 34 11.00 9.22 4.28
CA GLU A 34 11.98 9.89 3.43
C GLU A 34 12.07 9.27 2.03
N THR A 35 12.01 7.95 1.90
CA THR A 35 12.04 7.27 0.61
C THR A 35 10.77 7.54 -0.20
N MET A 36 9.60 7.63 0.46
CA MET A 36 8.36 8.09 -0.20
C MET A 36 8.44 9.55 -0.63
N ARG A 37 9.07 10.41 0.19
CA ARG A 37 9.31 11.81 -0.15
C ARG A 37 10.19 11.93 -1.38
N ARG A 38 11.31 11.19 -1.45
CA ARG A 38 12.21 11.14 -2.62
C ARG A 38 11.49 10.72 -3.89
N LEU A 39 10.65 9.67 -3.83
CA LEU A 39 9.81 9.25 -4.96
C LEU A 39 8.94 10.40 -5.47
N PHE A 40 8.23 11.07 -4.56
CA PHE A 40 7.30 12.12 -4.93
C PHE A 40 7.99 13.39 -5.42
N THR A 41 9.14 13.75 -4.85
CA THR A 41 10.00 14.84 -5.33
C THR A 41 10.51 14.57 -6.74
N ALA A 42 10.96 13.34 -7.03
CA ALA A 42 11.42 12.98 -8.37
C ALA A 42 10.31 13.07 -9.42
N ILE A 43 9.08 12.68 -9.08
CA ILE A 43 7.93 12.85 -9.99
C ILE A 43 7.58 14.34 -10.14
N GLU A 44 7.57 15.10 -9.04
CA GLU A 44 7.20 16.51 -9.03
C GLU A 44 8.16 17.39 -9.84
N SER A 45 9.45 17.05 -9.89
CA SER A 45 10.44 17.78 -10.70
C SER A 45 10.26 17.59 -12.20
N HIS A 46 9.36 16.71 -12.64
CA HIS A 46 9.11 16.39 -14.04
C HIS A 46 7.67 16.72 -14.48
N LEU A 47 6.89 17.48 -13.69
CA LEU A 47 5.49 17.76 -14.05
C LEU A 47 5.33 18.73 -15.23
N VAL A 48 6.32 19.57 -15.49
CA VAL A 48 6.24 20.58 -16.56
C VAL A 48 6.51 19.89 -17.89
N GLY A 49 5.47 19.80 -18.73
CA GLY A 49 5.57 19.23 -20.08
C GLY A 49 5.53 17.69 -20.16
N ASP A 50 5.27 16.99 -19.04
CA ASP A 50 5.09 15.52 -19.03
C ASP A 50 3.76 15.15 -18.35
N ASP A 51 2.72 14.98 -19.16
CA ASP A 51 1.41 14.54 -18.69
C ASP A 51 1.45 13.17 -18.01
N LEU A 52 2.38 12.30 -18.41
CA LEU A 52 2.54 10.99 -17.79
C LEU A 52 3.12 11.13 -16.39
N ALA A 53 3.94 12.14 -16.11
CA ALA A 53 4.38 12.45 -14.75
C ALA A 53 3.19 12.89 -13.87
N MET A 54 2.21 13.62 -14.42
CA MET A 54 0.97 13.96 -13.70
C MET A 54 0.15 12.72 -13.36
N ARG A 55 -0.02 11.81 -14.34
CA ARG A 55 -0.65 10.49 -14.13
C ARG A 55 0.04 9.71 -13.03
N ASP A 56 1.36 9.57 -13.13
CA ASP A 56 2.18 8.76 -12.23
C ASP A 56 2.13 9.35 -10.82
N ARG A 57 2.11 10.68 -10.71
CA ARG A 57 1.92 11.40 -9.46
C ARG A 57 0.61 11.04 -8.80
N ALA A 58 -0.50 11.14 -9.54
CA ALA A 58 -1.82 10.81 -9.05
C ALA A 58 -1.92 9.32 -8.65
N LEU A 59 -1.42 8.43 -9.50
CA LEU A 59 -1.42 6.98 -9.28
C LEU A 59 -0.72 6.59 -7.97
N PHE A 60 0.51 7.08 -7.73
CA PHE A 60 1.25 6.69 -6.52
C PHE A 60 0.80 7.43 -5.26
N ARG A 61 0.26 8.66 -5.39
CA ARG A 61 -0.44 9.33 -4.27
C ARG A 61 -1.62 8.49 -3.83
N LEU A 62 -2.43 8.03 -4.78
CA LEU A 62 -3.60 7.22 -4.49
C LEU A 62 -3.21 5.86 -3.90
N ALA A 63 -2.21 5.19 -4.47
CA ALA A 63 -1.69 3.93 -3.95
C ALA A 63 -1.22 4.05 -2.49
N TYR A 64 -0.58 5.18 -2.15
CA TYR A 64 -0.05 5.44 -0.82
C TYR A 64 -1.12 5.89 0.18
N ASP A 65 -2.15 6.63 -0.25
CA ASP A 65 -3.22 7.11 0.63
C ASP A 65 -4.29 6.04 0.92
N THR A 66 -4.49 5.09 0.00
CA THR A 66 -5.54 4.05 0.11
C THR A 66 -4.99 2.66 0.44
N GLY A 67 -3.69 2.44 0.21
CA GLY A 67 -3.09 1.12 0.26
C GLY A 67 -3.66 0.14 -0.76
N ALA A 68 -4.33 0.59 -1.84
CA ALA A 68 -4.93 -0.29 -2.84
C ALA A 68 -3.90 -1.24 -3.48
N ARG A 69 -4.34 -2.45 -3.86
CA ARG A 69 -3.48 -3.41 -4.56
C ARG A 69 -3.16 -2.89 -5.96
N VAL A 70 -1.99 -3.25 -6.49
CA VAL A 70 -1.61 -2.90 -7.88
C VAL A 70 -2.65 -3.35 -8.92
N SER A 71 -3.29 -4.49 -8.70
CA SER A 71 -4.36 -4.99 -9.59
C SER A 71 -5.67 -4.24 -9.45
N GLU A 72 -5.94 -3.66 -8.27
CA GLU A 72 -7.11 -2.80 -8.04
C GLU A 72 -6.87 -1.47 -8.76
N LEU A 73 -5.71 -0.84 -8.54
CA LEU A 73 -5.30 0.41 -9.22
C LEU A 73 -5.35 0.30 -10.75
N ALA A 74 -4.83 -0.79 -11.31
CA ALA A 74 -4.84 -1.05 -12.75
C ALA A 74 -6.25 -1.15 -13.36
N ARG A 75 -7.26 -1.49 -12.54
CA ARG A 75 -8.64 -1.71 -12.99
C ARG A 75 -9.58 -0.54 -12.66
N LEU A 76 -9.12 0.48 -11.93
CA LEU A 76 -9.95 1.61 -11.53
C LEU A 76 -10.59 2.30 -12.73
N GLN A 77 -11.88 2.55 -12.62
CA GLN A 77 -12.64 3.32 -13.58
C GLN A 77 -12.83 4.75 -13.09
N LEU A 78 -13.04 5.68 -14.02
CA LEU A 78 -13.34 7.07 -13.67
C LEU A 78 -14.65 7.16 -12.86
N ALA A 79 -15.63 6.31 -13.18
CA ALA A 79 -16.91 6.21 -12.45
C ALA A 79 -16.78 5.66 -11.02
N ASP A 80 -15.61 5.13 -10.63
CA ASP A 80 -15.36 4.68 -9.26
C ASP A 80 -14.87 5.80 -8.35
N LEU A 81 -14.52 6.97 -8.91
CA LEU A 81 -13.92 8.09 -8.20
C LEU A 81 -14.96 9.14 -7.82
N ASP A 82 -15.01 9.47 -6.54
CA ASP A 82 -15.79 10.59 -6.00
C ASP A 82 -14.84 11.66 -5.47
N MET A 83 -14.76 12.79 -6.18
CA MET A 83 -13.86 13.90 -5.83
C MET A 83 -14.44 14.81 -4.74
N GLU A 84 -15.75 14.80 -4.54
CA GLU A 84 -16.44 15.60 -3.52
C GLU A 84 -16.16 15.00 -2.14
N PHE A 85 -16.45 13.70 -1.98
CA PHE A 85 -16.27 12.97 -0.74
C PHE A 85 -14.87 12.37 -0.56
N GLN A 86 -14.01 12.48 -1.57
CA GLN A 86 -12.66 11.91 -1.59
C GLN A 86 -12.64 10.38 -1.39
N GLU A 87 -13.53 9.70 -2.11
CA GLU A 87 -13.75 8.26 -2.02
C GLU A 87 -13.44 7.57 -3.36
N ILE A 88 -13.01 6.31 -3.28
CA ILE A 88 -12.94 5.41 -4.43
C ILE A 88 -13.67 4.12 -4.11
N LEU A 89 -14.49 3.65 -5.03
CA LEU A 89 -15.10 2.33 -4.97
C LEU A 89 -14.15 1.26 -5.56
N ILE A 90 -13.55 0.44 -4.71
CA ILE A 90 -12.78 -0.72 -5.16
C ILE A 90 -13.73 -1.88 -5.43
N ARG A 91 -13.99 -2.14 -6.71
CA ARG A 91 -14.83 -3.25 -7.16
C ARG A 91 -14.10 -4.59 -7.11
N ARG A 92 -14.83 -5.65 -6.76
CA ARG A 92 -14.35 -7.05 -6.78
C ARG A 92 -13.02 -7.22 -6.03
N GLY A 93 -12.96 -6.74 -4.79
CA GLY A 93 -11.83 -6.98 -3.88
C GLY A 93 -11.66 -8.46 -3.52
N LYS A 94 -10.62 -8.80 -2.73
CA LYS A 94 -10.43 -10.16 -2.20
C LYS A 94 -11.71 -10.61 -1.49
N GLY A 95 -12.32 -11.72 -1.92
CA GLY A 95 -13.60 -12.21 -1.41
C GLY A 95 -14.85 -11.67 -2.11
N SER A 96 -14.71 -11.01 -3.26
CA SER A 96 -15.82 -10.53 -4.11
C SER A 96 -16.73 -9.48 -3.48
N LYS A 97 -16.26 -8.77 -2.45
CA LYS A 97 -16.97 -7.63 -1.87
C LYS A 97 -16.36 -6.32 -2.35
N ASP A 98 -17.23 -5.40 -2.73
CA ASP A 98 -16.86 -4.02 -3.03
C ASP A 98 -16.57 -3.29 -1.72
N ARG A 99 -15.63 -2.35 -1.75
CA ARG A 99 -15.31 -1.51 -0.59
C ARG A 99 -15.01 -0.09 -1.01
N LYS A 100 -15.39 0.86 -0.16
CA LYS A 100 -14.98 2.25 -0.31
C LYS A 100 -13.63 2.46 0.36
N VAL A 101 -12.73 3.15 -0.32
CA VAL A 101 -11.45 3.62 0.20
C VAL A 101 -11.41 5.14 0.15
N TYR A 102 -10.68 5.75 1.07
CA TYR A 102 -10.63 7.21 1.24
C TYR A 102 -9.23 7.72 0.97
N PHE A 103 -9.11 8.91 0.38
CA PHE A 103 -7.82 9.54 0.09
C PHE A 103 -7.76 10.99 0.59
N GLY A 104 -6.54 11.50 0.80
CA GLY A 104 -6.33 12.82 1.39
C GLY A 104 -6.28 13.96 0.37
N ARG A 105 -6.19 15.20 0.89
CA ARG A 105 -6.12 16.44 0.09
C ARG A 105 -5.00 16.41 -0.96
N LYS A 106 -3.81 15.90 -0.62
CA LYS A 106 -2.68 15.84 -1.56
C LYS A 106 -2.96 14.90 -2.73
N CYS A 107 -3.63 13.78 -2.49
CA CYS A 107 -4.08 12.89 -3.55
C CYS A 107 -5.18 13.52 -4.40
N LYS A 108 -6.15 14.21 -3.78
CA LYS A 108 -7.19 14.97 -4.49
C LYS A 108 -6.58 15.96 -5.47
N LEU A 109 -5.64 16.80 -5.03
CA LEU A 109 -4.98 17.78 -5.90
C LEU A 109 -4.24 17.12 -7.07
N ALA A 110 -3.56 16.00 -6.83
CA ALA A 110 -2.87 15.25 -7.88
C ALA A 110 -3.86 14.66 -8.90
N LEU A 111 -4.99 14.11 -8.44
CA LEU A 111 -6.05 13.60 -9.29
C LEU A 111 -6.72 14.70 -10.11
N GLN A 112 -6.98 15.87 -9.52
CA GLN A 112 -7.53 17.03 -10.23
C GLN A 112 -6.63 17.44 -11.39
N ALA A 113 -5.33 17.66 -11.12
CA ALA A 113 -4.37 18.03 -12.15
C ALA A 113 -4.29 17.00 -13.29
N TRP A 114 -4.37 15.70 -12.96
CA TRP A 114 -4.41 14.64 -13.95
C TRP A 114 -5.69 14.69 -14.81
N LEU A 115 -6.86 14.84 -14.18
CA LEU A 115 -8.16 14.84 -14.85
C LEU A 115 -8.42 16.12 -15.67
N GLU A 116 -7.78 17.23 -15.34
CA GLU A 116 -7.82 18.46 -16.14
C GLU A 116 -7.20 18.24 -17.53
N GLN A 117 -6.10 17.48 -17.61
CA GLN A 117 -5.44 17.16 -18.88
C GLN A 117 -6.05 15.95 -19.58
N HIS A 118 -6.68 15.05 -18.81
CA HIS A 118 -7.30 13.83 -19.34
C HIS A 118 -8.77 13.74 -18.92
N PRO A 119 -9.62 14.69 -19.38
CA PRO A 119 -11.04 14.67 -19.07
C PRO A 119 -11.73 13.55 -19.86
N GLY A 120 -12.21 12.53 -19.16
CA GLY A 120 -13.03 11.46 -19.72
C GLY A 120 -12.32 10.12 -19.90
N GLY A 121 -13.04 9.17 -20.52
CA GLY A 121 -12.62 7.78 -20.65
C GLY A 121 -13.19 6.86 -19.55
N VAL A 122 -13.07 5.55 -19.79
CA VAL A 122 -13.59 4.53 -18.87
C VAL A 122 -12.63 4.29 -17.71
N ARG A 123 -11.33 4.37 -17.95
CA ARG A 123 -10.28 4.06 -16.96
C ARG A 123 -9.75 5.33 -16.32
N LEU A 124 -9.50 5.28 -15.01
CA LEU A 124 -8.91 6.39 -14.29
C LEU A 124 -7.44 6.62 -14.70
N PHE A 125 -6.70 5.54 -14.95
CA PHE A 125 -5.31 5.62 -15.38
C PHE A 125 -5.09 4.82 -16.66
N VAL A 126 -4.43 5.45 -17.63
CA VAL A 126 -4.15 4.89 -18.95
C VAL A 126 -2.65 4.91 -19.26
N ASN A 127 -2.20 4.05 -20.16
CA ASN A 127 -0.84 4.08 -20.69
C ASN A 127 -0.70 5.18 -21.75
N VAL A 128 0.50 5.28 -22.35
CA VAL A 128 0.82 6.28 -23.39
C VAL A 128 -0.03 6.14 -24.66
N LEU A 129 -0.65 4.99 -24.86
CA LEU A 129 -1.54 4.69 -26.00
C LEU A 129 -3.03 4.86 -25.64
N GLY A 130 -3.36 5.37 -24.45
CA GLY A 130 -4.73 5.50 -23.97
C GLY A 130 -5.38 4.19 -23.48
N ASN A 131 -4.65 3.07 -23.49
CA ASN A 131 -5.14 1.79 -23.01
C ASN A 131 -5.01 1.65 -21.49
N SER A 132 -5.73 0.69 -20.90
CA SER A 132 -5.68 0.45 -19.45
C SER A 132 -4.24 0.16 -18.98
N LEU A 133 -3.82 0.74 -17.85
CA LEU A 133 -2.57 0.33 -17.22
C LEU A 133 -2.62 -1.13 -16.79
N THR A 134 -1.53 -1.85 -16.97
CA THR A 134 -1.36 -3.22 -16.48
C THR A 134 -0.55 -3.23 -15.19
N ARG A 135 -0.59 -4.34 -14.44
CA ARG A 135 0.25 -4.51 -13.24
C ARG A 135 1.73 -4.35 -13.57
N THR A 136 2.16 -4.91 -14.68
CA THR A 136 3.54 -4.81 -15.18
C THR A 136 3.88 -3.38 -15.57
N GLY A 137 2.96 -2.66 -16.24
CA GLY A 137 3.14 -1.25 -16.57
C GLY A 137 3.31 -0.37 -15.34
N ILE A 138 2.47 -0.55 -14.32
CA ILE A 138 2.60 0.19 -13.04
C ILE A 138 3.94 -0.12 -12.36
N TYR A 139 4.38 -1.39 -12.40
CA TYR A 139 5.68 -1.77 -11.86
C TYR A 139 6.83 -1.08 -12.61
N GLN A 140 6.81 -1.09 -13.94
CA GLN A 140 7.83 -0.43 -14.77
C GLN A 140 7.86 1.09 -14.53
N ILE A 141 6.69 1.72 -14.45
CA ILE A 141 6.56 3.13 -14.09
C ILE A 141 7.22 3.38 -12.72
N LEU A 142 6.94 2.54 -11.72
CA LEU A 142 7.57 2.69 -10.40
C LEU A 142 9.09 2.53 -10.48
N GLN A 143 9.59 1.55 -11.22
CA GLN A 143 11.04 1.34 -11.35
C GLN A 143 11.74 2.51 -12.06
N LYS A 144 11.10 3.12 -13.08
CA LYS A 144 11.59 4.38 -13.70
C LYS A 144 11.81 5.45 -12.63
N TRP A 145 10.80 5.73 -11.81
CA TRP A 145 10.90 6.76 -10.77
C TRP A 145 11.85 6.38 -9.63
N CYS A 146 11.97 5.10 -9.31
CA CYS A 146 12.95 4.60 -8.36
C CYS A 146 14.39 4.86 -8.83
N ALA A 147 14.66 4.64 -10.12
CA ALA A 147 15.97 4.91 -10.71
C ALA A 147 16.29 6.41 -10.69
N ILE A 148 15.34 7.27 -11.08
CA ILE A 148 15.52 8.74 -11.06
C ILE A 148 15.75 9.24 -9.62
N ALA A 149 15.01 8.70 -8.66
CA ALA A 149 15.10 9.12 -7.27
C ALA A 149 16.27 8.47 -6.50
N ASP A 150 17.03 7.55 -7.12
CA ASP A 150 18.06 6.72 -6.50
C ASP A 150 17.57 5.98 -5.24
N ILE A 151 16.46 5.26 -5.38
CA ILE A 151 15.82 4.47 -4.32
C ILE A 151 15.43 3.09 -4.86
N LYS A 152 15.13 2.15 -3.95
CA LYS A 152 14.63 0.82 -4.31
C LYS A 152 13.33 0.53 -3.58
N MET A 153 12.25 0.29 -4.32
CA MET A 153 10.98 -0.16 -3.75
C MET A 153 10.11 -0.88 -4.78
N THR A 154 9.07 -1.54 -4.27
CA THR A 154 8.01 -2.20 -5.04
C THR A 154 6.64 -1.63 -4.67
N VAL A 155 5.66 -1.83 -5.54
CA VAL A 155 4.27 -1.37 -5.31
C VAL A 155 3.68 -2.02 -4.05
N HIS A 156 4.04 -3.27 -3.75
CA HIS A 156 3.59 -3.95 -2.52
C HIS A 156 4.15 -3.26 -1.27
N GLN A 157 5.40 -2.79 -1.31
CA GLN A 157 5.99 -2.04 -0.21
C GLN A 157 5.30 -0.69 0.02
N ILE A 158 4.78 -0.02 -1.03
CA ILE A 158 3.95 1.19 -0.88
C ILE A 158 2.70 0.88 -0.04
N ARG A 159 2.00 -0.20 -0.38
CA ARG A 159 0.81 -0.66 0.37
C ARG A 159 1.14 -1.01 1.83
N HIS A 160 2.25 -1.70 2.08
CA HIS A 160 2.67 -1.99 3.46
C HIS A 160 2.99 -0.70 4.22
N SER A 161 3.59 0.27 3.55
CA SER A 161 3.95 1.56 4.14
C SER A 161 2.73 2.39 4.49
N TYR A 162 1.67 2.36 3.67
CA TYR A 162 0.37 2.95 4.04
C TYR A 162 -0.08 2.41 5.41
N ALA A 163 -0.16 1.09 5.55
CA ALA A 163 -0.68 0.47 6.76
C ALA A 163 0.15 0.85 8.01
N THR A 164 1.47 0.74 7.93
CA THR A 164 2.37 1.08 9.03
C THR A 164 2.34 2.57 9.36
N HIS A 165 2.30 3.45 8.34
CA HIS A 165 2.28 4.90 8.55
C HIS A 165 0.93 5.39 9.06
N ALA A 166 -0.18 4.80 8.60
CA ALA A 166 -1.52 5.09 9.09
C ALA A 166 -1.64 4.76 10.58
N LEU A 167 -1.15 3.58 10.98
CA LEU A 167 -1.18 3.13 12.36
C LEU A 167 -0.31 4.02 13.27
N ARG A 168 0.90 4.38 12.82
CA ARG A 168 1.77 5.34 13.53
C ARG A 168 1.17 6.73 13.67
N ARG A 169 0.20 7.09 12.83
CA ARG A 169 -0.56 8.36 12.91
C ARG A 169 -1.82 8.23 13.78
N GLY A 170 -2.04 7.08 14.41
CA GLY A 170 -3.18 6.83 15.29
C GLY A 170 -4.49 6.54 14.54
N ILE A 171 -4.43 6.16 13.26
CA ILE A 171 -5.62 5.70 12.54
C ILE A 171 -6.01 4.33 13.09
N ASP A 172 -7.28 4.17 13.42
CA ASP A 172 -7.85 2.93 13.94
C ASP A 172 -7.54 1.72 13.05
N LEU A 173 -7.14 0.60 13.68
CA LEU A 173 -6.76 -0.61 12.97
C LEU A 173 -7.91 -1.20 12.15
N GLY A 174 -9.16 -1.09 12.63
CA GLY A 174 -10.35 -1.51 11.90
C GLY A 174 -10.54 -0.70 10.61
N HIS A 175 -10.33 0.62 10.67
CA HIS A 175 -10.32 1.47 9.48
C HIS A 175 -9.21 1.06 8.48
N ILE A 176 -7.99 0.82 8.96
CA ILE A 176 -6.87 0.38 8.11
C ILE A 176 -7.18 -0.97 7.45
N GLN A 177 -7.74 -1.92 8.20
CA GLN A 177 -8.14 -3.23 7.66
C GLN A 177 -9.21 -3.12 6.59
N HIS A 178 -10.21 -2.27 6.80
CA HIS A 178 -11.26 -1.99 5.83
C HIS A 178 -10.65 -1.43 4.54
N GLN A 179 -9.82 -0.39 4.63
CA GLN A 179 -9.12 0.23 3.48
C GLN A 179 -8.29 -0.79 2.68
N LEU A 180 -7.55 -1.65 3.38
CA LEU A 180 -6.74 -2.70 2.78
C LEU A 180 -7.58 -3.84 2.19
N GLY A 181 -8.80 -4.09 2.66
CA GLY A 181 -9.61 -5.23 2.28
C GLY A 181 -8.93 -6.55 2.65
N HIS A 182 -8.49 -6.66 3.91
CA HIS A 182 -8.02 -7.91 4.49
C HIS A 182 -9.20 -8.71 5.03
N SER A 183 -9.48 -9.87 4.43
CA SER A 183 -10.46 -10.85 4.93
C SER A 183 -9.88 -11.82 5.96
N ASP A 184 -8.55 -11.88 6.12
CA ASP A 184 -7.84 -12.83 6.99
C ASP A 184 -7.08 -12.14 8.12
N ILE A 185 -7.32 -12.62 9.34
CA ILE A 185 -6.74 -12.17 10.63
C ILE A 185 -5.21 -12.37 10.69
N ALA A 186 -4.62 -13.21 9.84
CA ALA A 186 -3.19 -13.50 9.86
C ALA A 186 -2.29 -12.28 9.54
N THR A 187 -2.77 -11.31 8.76
CA THR A 187 -2.03 -10.05 8.51
C THR A 187 -2.24 -9.04 9.64
N THR A 188 -3.35 -9.12 10.35
CA THR A 188 -3.67 -8.29 11.53
C THR A 188 -2.70 -8.51 12.68
N ALA A 189 -2.25 -9.76 12.89
CA ALA A 189 -1.29 -10.09 13.94
C ALA A 189 0.04 -9.34 13.82
N ILE A 190 0.45 -8.98 12.59
CA ILE A 190 1.64 -8.15 12.34
C ILE A 190 1.37 -6.68 12.68
N TYR A 191 0.12 -6.21 12.52
CA TYR A 191 -0.24 -4.83 12.83
C TYR A 191 -0.52 -4.62 14.32
N LEU A 192 -1.00 -5.63 15.05
CA LEU A 192 -1.18 -5.55 16.50
C LEU A 192 0.12 -5.22 17.24
N SER A 193 1.27 -5.75 16.80
CA SER A 193 2.55 -5.41 17.44
C SER A 193 3.02 -3.98 17.15
N VAL A 194 2.64 -3.39 16.01
CA VAL A 194 2.85 -1.95 15.75
C VAL A 194 1.89 -1.10 16.57
N ASP A 195 0.64 -1.56 16.72
CA ASP A 195 -0.39 -0.89 17.51
C ASP A 195 0.01 -0.84 18.99
N ASP A 196 0.53 -1.92 19.55
CA ASP A 196 1.03 -1.96 20.93
C ASP A 196 2.17 -0.96 21.17
N GLU A 197 3.10 -0.79 20.22
CA GLU A 197 4.16 0.21 20.29
C GLU A 197 3.60 1.64 20.22
N ALA A 198 2.67 1.89 19.28
CA ALA A 198 2.03 3.20 19.11
C ALA A 198 1.13 3.57 20.31
N ARG A 199 0.38 2.60 20.85
CA ARG A 199 -0.45 2.74 22.06
C ARG A 199 0.39 2.98 23.29
N ARG A 200 1.52 2.27 23.43
CA ARG A 200 2.48 2.50 24.52
C ARG A 200 3.01 3.93 24.47
N LEU A 201 3.44 4.42 23.31
CA LEU A 201 3.89 5.80 23.11
C LEU A 201 2.77 6.83 23.37
N ALA A 202 1.55 6.57 22.89
CA ALA A 202 0.40 7.44 23.12
C ALA A 202 0.02 7.52 24.60
N HIS A 203 0.05 6.39 25.32
CA HIS A 203 -0.20 6.33 26.75
C HIS A 203 0.92 7.02 27.54
N GLN A 204 2.20 6.81 27.19
CA GLN A 204 3.34 7.51 27.82
C GLN A 204 3.28 9.03 27.66
N ASN A 205 2.73 9.54 26.56
CA ASN A 205 2.64 10.97 26.30
C ASN A 205 1.35 11.62 26.84
N LYS A 206 0.37 10.83 27.25
CA LYS A 206 -0.97 11.30 27.65
C LYS A 206 -1.52 10.47 28.80
N ALA A 207 -0.66 10.02 29.72
CA ALA A 207 -1.09 9.11 30.77
C ALA A 207 -2.06 9.88 31.67
N PRO A 208 -3.25 9.34 31.97
CA PRO A 208 -4.20 10.02 32.84
C PRO A 208 -3.62 10.32 34.24
N GLY A 209 -2.60 9.56 34.66
CA GLY A 209 -1.87 9.77 35.92
C GLY A 209 -0.88 10.93 35.93
N ASP A 210 -0.54 11.52 34.76
CA ASP A 210 0.35 12.68 34.67
C ASP A 210 -0.39 14.01 34.91
N VAL A 211 -1.71 13.95 35.12
CA VAL A 211 -2.62 15.10 35.37
C VAL A 211 -3.04 15.17 36.85
N ILE A 212 -2.41 14.39 37.72
CA ILE A 212 -2.62 14.40 39.19
C ILE A 212 -1.36 14.90 39.88
#